data_AF-A0A7W2R8Y1-F1
#
_entry.id   AF-A0A7W2R8Y1-F1
#
_cell.length_a   1.000
_cell.length_b   1.000
_cell.length_c   1.000
_cell.angle_alpha   90.00
_cell.angle_beta   90.00
_cell.angle_gamma   90.00
#
_symmetry.space_group_name_H-M   'P 1'
#
loop_
_entity.id
_entity.type
_entity.pdbx_description
1 polymer ?
#
loop_
_entity_poly.entity_id
_entity_poly.type
_entity_poly.pdbx_seq_one_letter_code
_entity_poly.pdbx_strand_id
1 'polypeptide(L)'
;PLTPNGKIDKKALPEPEIVSLQGQYIAPQTVFEAELQTLWSSVLALPADKLSIDANFFDIGGHSLLAVKLVSHIRSHLQQELTISQVFAAPSIRMMAACLAQPSERTLRSQVLASPRNDSNEYPLSFSQQRLWFINQMNGSSSEYNMPVVLRVKGTLNADAISQAFSHIIQRHEVLRTVYVNAEDGALQHIQQAFTFVLNQHDLTAITGTEQATQLQTLVEADSQTPFDLNQDLMLRASFILLNQGAIPAEQESVLLFNMHHIAADGWSLEVLTHEFMACYRAITLDESTALAPLDIQYVDYALWQRQWLQGDVLEQQLGYWEKQLADAPTVHGLSLDKPRTDVKQYQGDIVSKQLPAQIGQALLALAKQHQVTPFMLLHSALALVLSRHSNSDDIVIGTPVANRLQDELAPLIGFFVNTLVLRLDTSHKTLADYLAHVRQTHLDAQSNQDVPFEQLVERLNVPRSTAHTPLFQVMLTTNTDYGIENQSQQFSLP
;
A
#
# COMPACT_ATOMS: atom_id res chain seq x y z
N PRO A 1 19.10 -19.51 32.60
CA PRO A 1 19.08 -20.99 32.44
C PRO A 1 20.16 -21.43 31.43
N LEU A 2 20.90 -22.49 31.73
CA LEU A 2 21.97 -23.03 30.89
C LEU A 2 21.60 -24.46 30.48
N THR A 3 21.93 -24.82 29.24
CA THR A 3 21.88 -26.19 28.75
C THR A 3 22.96 -27.04 29.44
N PRO A 4 22.86 -28.39 29.40
CA PRO A 4 23.91 -29.29 29.92
C PRO A 4 25.31 -29.04 29.35
N ASN A 5 25.41 -28.35 28.20
CA ASN A 5 26.66 -28.01 27.53
C ASN A 5 27.18 -26.60 27.88
N GLY A 6 26.64 -25.96 28.93
CA GLY A 6 27.09 -24.64 29.42
C GLY A 6 26.69 -23.44 28.55
N LYS A 7 25.92 -23.65 27.47
CA LYS A 7 25.35 -22.57 26.64
C LYS A 7 24.02 -22.11 27.22
N ILE A 8 23.66 -20.83 27.01
CA ILE A 8 22.35 -20.29 27.42
C ILE A 8 21.23 -21.13 26.81
N ASP A 9 20.34 -21.65 27.66
CA ASP A 9 19.15 -22.38 27.25
C ASP A 9 18.07 -21.38 26.84
N LYS A 10 18.01 -21.09 25.53
CA LYS A 10 17.06 -20.14 24.96
C LYS A 10 15.59 -20.57 25.13
N LYS A 11 15.31 -21.88 25.29
CA LYS A 11 13.94 -22.39 25.46
C LYS A 11 13.44 -22.25 26.90
N ALA A 12 14.35 -22.15 27.85
CA ALA A 12 14.03 -21.93 29.25
C ALA A 12 14.02 -20.43 29.63
N LEU A 13 14.33 -19.52 28.69
CA LEU A 13 14.18 -18.09 28.93
C LEU A 13 12.68 -17.75 29.03
N PRO A 14 12.29 -16.85 29.94
CA PRO A 14 10.93 -16.31 29.95
C PRO A 14 10.60 -15.70 28.59
N GLU A 15 9.36 -15.88 28.12
CA GLU A 15 8.91 -15.17 26.93
C GLU A 15 8.99 -13.66 27.16
N PRO A 16 9.54 -12.88 26.21
CA PRO A 16 9.61 -11.43 26.37
C PRO A 16 8.20 -10.84 26.40
N GLU A 17 7.79 -10.35 27.57
CA GLU A 17 6.51 -9.67 27.73
C GLU A 17 6.59 -8.24 27.16
N ILE A 18 5.56 -7.81 26.43
CA ILE A 18 5.38 -6.42 25.95
C ILE A 18 5.54 -5.39 27.09
N VAL A 19 5.25 -5.81 28.33
CA VAL A 19 5.46 -5.04 29.56
C VAL A 19 6.90 -4.49 29.65
N SER A 20 7.89 -5.23 29.13
CA SER A 20 9.29 -4.80 29.11
C SER A 20 9.61 -3.62 28.18
N LEU A 21 8.76 -3.38 27.16
CA LEU A 21 8.95 -2.32 26.16
C LEU A 21 8.30 -0.99 26.57
N GLN A 22 7.39 -1.01 27.55
CA GLN A 22 6.56 0.14 27.95
C GLN A 22 7.04 0.82 29.23
N GLY A 23 8.06 0.28 29.90
CA GLY A 23 8.48 0.73 31.22
C GLY A 23 7.46 0.36 32.29
N GLN A 24 7.17 1.28 33.23
CA GLN A 24 6.16 1.06 34.26
C GLN A 24 4.75 1.21 33.67
N TYR A 25 3.89 0.21 33.88
CA TYR A 25 2.50 0.30 33.49
C TYR A 25 1.74 1.37 34.30
N ILE A 26 1.02 2.24 33.59
CA ILE A 26 0.13 3.24 34.16
C ILE A 26 -1.23 3.09 33.47
N ALA A 27 -2.26 2.83 34.28
CA ALA A 27 -3.64 2.70 33.80
C ALA A 27 -4.21 4.06 33.33
N PRO A 28 -5.22 4.06 32.44
CA PRO A 28 -5.97 5.25 32.08
C PRO A 28 -6.53 5.97 33.31
N GLN A 29 -6.41 7.29 33.32
CA GLN A 29 -6.89 8.15 34.40
C GLN A 29 -8.19 8.87 34.01
N THR A 30 -8.51 8.91 32.71
CA THR A 30 -9.74 9.52 32.18
C THR A 30 -10.50 8.54 31.27
N VAL A 31 -11.81 8.79 31.07
CA VAL A 31 -12.64 8.04 30.12
C VAL A 31 -12.05 8.13 28.71
N PHE A 32 -11.61 9.33 28.31
CA PHE A 32 -11.04 9.57 26.99
C PHE A 32 -9.72 8.81 26.78
N GLU A 33 -8.86 8.73 27.80
CA GLU A 33 -7.65 7.87 27.73
C GLU A 33 -8.01 6.38 27.61
N ALA A 34 -9.09 5.92 28.24
CA ALA A 34 -9.55 4.53 28.13
C ALA A 34 -10.12 4.21 26.74
N GLU A 35 -10.82 5.17 26.12
CA GLU A 35 -11.27 5.07 24.73
C GLU A 35 -10.07 5.00 23.77
N LEU A 36 -9.09 5.89 23.92
CA LEU A 36 -7.85 5.85 23.12
C LEU A 36 -7.07 4.54 23.32
N GLN A 37 -7.00 4.02 24.56
CA GLN A 37 -6.39 2.73 24.85
C GLN A 37 -7.09 1.58 24.11
N THR A 38 -8.42 1.63 24.00
CA THR A 38 -9.21 0.63 23.25
C THR A 38 -8.90 0.70 21.76
N LEU A 39 -8.78 1.90 21.20
CA LEU A 39 -8.41 2.06 19.78
C LEU A 39 -6.98 1.56 19.52
N TRP A 40 -6.03 1.90 20.39
CA TRP A 40 -4.66 1.38 20.30
C TRP A 40 -4.60 -0.14 20.37
N SER A 41 -5.38 -0.74 21.28
CA SER A 41 -5.48 -2.19 21.43
C SER A 41 -5.92 -2.87 20.14
N SER A 42 -6.96 -2.32 19.49
CA SER A 42 -7.46 -2.82 18.21
C SER A 42 -6.41 -2.68 17.09
N VAL A 43 -5.71 -1.55 17.02
CA VAL A 43 -4.78 -1.25 15.93
C VAL A 43 -3.48 -2.03 16.06
N LEU A 44 -2.93 -2.13 17.27
CA LEU A 44 -1.68 -2.85 17.54
C LEU A 44 -1.89 -4.36 17.71
N ALA A 45 -3.15 -4.82 17.74
CA ALA A 45 -3.53 -6.19 18.10
C ALA A 45 -2.94 -6.63 19.46
N LEU A 46 -2.92 -5.72 20.43
CA LEU A 46 -2.40 -5.94 21.78
C LEU A 46 -3.52 -5.84 22.82
N PRO A 47 -3.48 -6.60 23.93
CA PRO A 47 -4.50 -6.49 24.99
C PRO A 47 -4.52 -5.09 25.62
N ALA A 48 -5.69 -4.47 25.70
CA ALA A 48 -5.85 -3.10 26.23
C ALA A 48 -5.33 -2.95 27.66
N ASP A 49 -5.58 -3.95 28.51
CA ASP A 49 -5.12 -4.01 29.90
C ASP A 49 -3.58 -4.04 30.04
N LYS A 50 -2.86 -4.31 28.95
CA LYS A 50 -1.39 -4.30 28.90
C LYS A 50 -0.81 -3.02 28.28
N LEU A 51 -1.63 -2.06 27.87
CA LEU A 51 -1.17 -0.81 27.25
C LEU A 51 -1.10 0.32 28.29
N SER A 52 0.12 0.72 28.66
CA SER A 52 0.34 1.88 29.54
C SER A 52 0.00 3.19 28.83
N ILE A 53 -0.59 4.16 29.53
CA ILE A 53 -0.88 5.47 28.92
C ILE A 53 0.37 6.28 28.56
N ASP A 54 1.53 5.92 29.11
CA ASP A 54 2.84 6.49 28.78
C ASP A 54 3.65 5.63 27.81
N ALA A 55 3.10 4.49 27.35
CA ALA A 55 3.75 3.68 26.32
C ALA A 55 3.89 4.50 25.03
N ASN A 56 5.08 4.46 24.44
CA ASN A 56 5.30 5.05 23.14
C ASN A 56 4.78 4.11 22.05
N PHE A 57 3.85 4.59 21.21
CA PHE A 57 3.19 3.86 20.12
C PHE A 57 4.20 3.11 19.24
N PHE A 58 5.31 3.76 18.88
CA PHE A 58 6.31 3.22 17.97
C PHE A 58 7.24 2.21 18.65
N ASP A 59 7.43 2.32 19.96
CA ASP A 59 8.24 1.38 20.73
C ASP A 59 7.56 0.02 20.94
N ILE A 60 6.23 -0.02 20.83
CA ILE A 60 5.41 -1.22 21.04
C ILE A 60 4.91 -1.85 19.74
N GLY A 61 5.56 -1.56 18.62
CA GLY A 61 5.26 -2.14 17.31
C GLY A 61 4.44 -1.24 16.37
N GLY A 62 4.08 -0.03 16.80
CA GLY A 62 3.46 0.96 15.93
C GLY A 62 4.38 1.39 14.78
N HIS A 63 3.82 1.48 13.58
CA HIS A 63 4.50 2.01 12.39
C HIS A 63 3.54 2.91 11.59
N SER A 64 4.02 3.55 10.52
CA SER A 64 3.26 4.57 9.77
C SER A 64 1.88 4.09 9.31
N LEU A 65 1.76 2.83 8.85
CA LEU A 65 0.47 2.24 8.46
C LEU A 65 -0.49 2.10 9.66
N LEU A 66 0.01 1.66 10.81
CA LEU A 66 -0.81 1.58 12.02
C LEU A 66 -1.17 2.97 12.55
N ALA A 67 -0.29 3.96 12.39
CA ALA A 67 -0.62 5.35 12.70
C ALA A 67 -1.76 5.88 11.81
N VAL A 68 -1.76 5.53 10.51
CA VAL A 68 -2.87 5.85 9.60
C VAL A 68 -4.17 5.19 10.07
N LYS A 69 -4.14 3.89 10.39
CA LYS A 69 -5.31 3.16 10.93
C LYS A 69 -5.81 3.80 12.23
N LEU A 70 -4.90 4.16 13.14
CA LEU A 70 -5.22 4.79 14.41
C LEU A 70 -5.90 6.15 14.22
N VAL A 71 -5.36 7.01 13.35
CA VAL A 71 -5.97 8.32 13.04
C VAL A 71 -7.38 8.14 12.50
N SER A 72 -7.56 7.19 11.59
CA SER A 72 -8.86 6.90 10.98
C SER A 72 -9.88 6.41 12.01
N HIS A 73 -9.48 5.48 12.89
CA HIS A 73 -10.30 5.01 14.01
C HIS A 73 -10.63 6.11 15.03
N ILE A 74 -9.69 7.01 15.35
CA ILE A 74 -9.95 8.15 16.24
C ILE A 74 -11.02 9.06 15.63
N ARG A 75 -10.97 9.32 14.33
CA ARG A 75 -11.97 10.15 13.66
C ARG A 75 -13.34 9.49 13.64
N SER A 76 -13.44 8.22 13.27
CA SER A 76 -14.73 7.53 13.18
C SER A 76 -15.39 7.34 14.56
N HIS A 77 -14.63 6.93 15.57
CA HIS A 77 -15.18 6.59 16.89
C HIS A 77 -15.27 7.79 17.84
N LEU A 78 -14.32 8.73 17.79
CA LEU A 78 -14.25 9.84 18.75
C LEU A 78 -14.63 11.19 18.12
N GLN A 79 -14.85 11.25 16.80
CA GLN A 79 -15.16 12.49 16.08
C GLN A 79 -14.10 13.59 16.32
N GLN A 80 -12.83 13.17 16.44
CA GLN A 80 -11.67 14.02 16.61
C GLN A 80 -10.70 13.86 15.44
N GLU A 81 -10.01 14.93 15.04
CA GLU A 81 -8.99 14.88 13.98
C GLU A 81 -7.58 14.88 14.60
N LEU A 82 -6.74 13.95 14.17
CA LEU A 82 -5.32 13.92 14.53
C LEU A 82 -4.50 13.72 13.26
N THR A 83 -3.47 14.54 13.01
CA THR A 83 -2.56 14.26 11.90
C THR A 83 -1.54 13.22 12.28
N ILE A 84 -0.97 12.53 11.28
CA ILE A 84 0.14 11.61 11.51
C ILE A 84 1.32 12.36 12.18
N SER A 85 1.58 13.61 11.80
CA SER A 85 2.56 14.47 12.47
C SER A 85 2.30 14.62 13.98
N GLN A 86 1.03 14.80 14.38
CA GLN A 86 0.67 14.84 15.80
C GLN A 86 0.82 13.50 16.49
N VAL A 87 0.57 12.36 15.81
CA VAL A 87 0.87 11.02 16.36
C VAL A 87 2.37 10.89 16.68
N PHE A 88 3.24 11.42 15.82
CA PHE A 88 4.69 11.44 16.06
C PHE A 88 5.12 12.42 17.17
N ALA A 89 4.44 13.56 17.29
CA ALA A 89 4.73 14.57 18.31
C ALA A 89 4.19 14.19 19.70
N ALA A 90 3.08 13.46 19.73
CA ALA A 90 2.39 12.98 20.91
C ALA A 90 2.27 11.44 20.86
N PRO A 91 3.39 10.70 21.01
CA PRO A 91 3.41 9.26 20.74
C PRO A 91 2.88 8.40 21.89
N SER A 92 2.27 8.96 22.94
CA SER A 92 1.65 8.21 24.04
C SER A 92 0.17 8.56 24.17
N ILE A 93 -0.64 7.65 24.72
CA ILE A 93 -2.08 7.89 24.94
C ILE A 93 -2.30 9.17 25.74
N ARG A 94 -1.52 9.40 26.81
CA ARG A 94 -1.62 10.63 27.62
C ARG A 94 -1.33 11.88 26.79
N MET A 95 -0.26 11.86 25.98
CA MET A 95 0.10 13.00 25.13
C MET A 95 -0.95 13.23 24.03
N MET A 96 -1.48 12.16 23.43
CA MET A 96 -2.54 12.25 22.42
C MET A 96 -3.82 12.83 23.03
N ALA A 97 -4.21 12.35 24.21
CA ALA A 97 -5.37 12.88 24.93
C ALA A 97 -5.23 14.38 25.18
N ALA A 98 -4.05 14.82 25.64
CA ALA A 98 -3.76 16.24 25.84
C ALA A 98 -3.74 17.04 24.53
N CYS A 99 -3.26 16.46 23.43
CA CYS A 99 -3.25 17.09 22.11
C CYS A 99 -4.67 17.27 21.56
N LEU A 100 -5.51 16.25 21.68
CA LEU A 100 -6.90 16.24 21.23
C LEU A 100 -7.82 17.09 22.11
N ALA A 101 -7.45 17.34 23.37
CA ALA A 101 -8.18 18.25 24.24
C ALA A 101 -8.02 19.74 23.85
N GLN A 102 -7.07 20.08 22.98
CA GLN A 102 -6.90 21.45 22.51
C GLN A 102 -7.91 21.77 21.39
N PRO A 103 -8.52 22.97 21.38
CA PRO A 103 -9.41 23.38 20.31
C PRO A 103 -8.69 23.30 18.96
N SER A 104 -9.22 22.48 18.06
CA SER A 104 -8.75 22.38 16.69
C SER A 104 -9.56 23.34 15.81
N GLU A 105 -8.89 24.28 15.14
CA GLU A 105 -9.48 25.07 14.05
C GLU A 105 -9.60 24.26 12.74
N ARG A 106 -9.18 22.99 12.73
CA ARG A 106 -9.18 22.16 11.52
C ARG A 106 -10.56 21.59 11.23
N THR A 107 -10.96 21.71 9.97
CA THR A 107 -12.14 21.06 9.42
C THR A 107 -11.94 19.55 9.49
N LEU A 108 -12.83 18.85 10.22
CA LEU A 108 -12.90 17.39 10.18
C LEU A 108 -13.04 16.94 8.72
N ARG A 109 -12.26 15.93 8.34
CA ARG A 109 -12.38 15.38 6.99
C ARG A 109 -13.76 14.73 6.85
N SER A 110 -14.57 15.23 5.91
CA SER A 110 -15.91 14.68 5.68
C SER A 110 -15.85 13.19 5.33
N GLN A 111 -16.80 12.43 5.86
CA GLN A 111 -16.98 11.02 5.54
C GLN A 111 -17.32 10.84 4.06
N VAL A 112 -16.85 9.76 3.46
CA VAL A 112 -17.27 9.30 2.14
C VAL A 112 -18.62 8.63 2.28
N LEU A 113 -19.64 9.20 1.65
CA LEU A 113 -21.01 8.68 1.69
C LEU A 113 -21.43 8.16 0.31
N ALA A 114 -22.32 7.18 0.31
CA ALA A 114 -22.92 6.66 -0.91
C ALA A 114 -23.61 7.79 -1.68
N SER A 115 -23.26 7.92 -2.95
CA SER A 115 -23.85 8.89 -3.87
C SER A 115 -25.02 8.25 -4.63
N PRO A 116 -26.08 9.02 -4.95
CA PRO A 116 -27.16 8.54 -5.80
C PRO A 116 -26.62 8.01 -7.13
N ARG A 117 -26.98 6.78 -7.49
CA ARG A 117 -26.62 6.17 -8.77
C ARG A 117 -27.42 6.82 -9.90
N ASN A 118 -26.79 7.08 -11.04
CA ASN A 118 -27.44 7.61 -12.24
C ASN A 118 -27.82 6.50 -13.23
N ASP A 119 -28.73 6.82 -14.15
CA ASP A 119 -29.26 5.85 -15.12
C ASP A 119 -28.20 5.42 -16.16
N SER A 120 -27.22 6.27 -16.47
CA SER A 120 -26.13 5.96 -17.41
C SER A 120 -25.05 5.06 -16.80
N ASN A 121 -25.01 4.96 -15.47
CA ASN A 121 -23.96 4.31 -14.70
C ASN A 121 -22.55 4.85 -14.98
N GLU A 122 -22.49 6.15 -15.28
CA GLU A 122 -21.26 6.86 -15.66
C GLU A 122 -20.88 7.93 -14.64
N TYR A 123 -19.62 7.94 -14.22
CA TYR A 123 -19.13 8.81 -13.14
C TYR A 123 -17.75 9.39 -13.48
N PRO A 124 -17.37 10.55 -12.94
CA PRO A 124 -16.02 11.06 -13.14
C PRO A 124 -14.96 10.13 -12.54
N LEU A 125 -13.79 10.06 -13.17
CA LEU A 125 -12.63 9.33 -12.63
C LEU A 125 -12.10 10.03 -11.37
N SER A 126 -11.47 9.29 -10.46
CA SER A 126 -10.58 9.92 -9.47
C SER A 126 -9.41 10.61 -10.17
N PHE A 127 -8.71 11.53 -9.51
CA PHE A 127 -7.54 12.20 -10.11
C PHE A 127 -6.47 11.19 -10.55
N SER A 128 -6.24 10.16 -9.73
CA SER A 128 -5.23 9.13 -10.01
C SER A 128 -5.65 8.23 -11.17
N GLN A 129 -6.92 7.83 -11.26
CA GLN A 129 -7.45 7.11 -12.43
C GLN A 129 -7.33 7.94 -13.70
N GLN A 130 -7.64 9.25 -13.64
CA GLN A 130 -7.57 10.15 -14.80
C GLN A 130 -6.18 10.19 -15.42
N ARG A 131 -5.11 10.14 -14.62
CA ARG A 131 -3.75 10.02 -15.16
C ARG A 131 -3.45 8.67 -15.78
N LEU A 132 -3.82 7.56 -15.13
CA LEU A 132 -3.57 6.25 -15.72
C LEU A 132 -4.32 6.10 -17.06
N TRP A 133 -5.54 6.61 -17.13
CA TRP A 133 -6.29 6.73 -18.38
C TRP A 133 -5.54 7.59 -19.41
N PHE A 134 -5.06 8.77 -19.03
CA PHE A 134 -4.29 9.65 -19.92
C PHE A 134 -3.00 8.97 -20.45
N ILE A 135 -2.28 8.24 -19.60
CA ILE A 135 -1.08 7.48 -19.99
C ILE A 135 -1.45 6.37 -20.97
N ASN A 136 -2.53 5.63 -20.70
CA ASN A 136 -3.03 4.58 -21.58
C ASN A 136 -3.41 5.14 -22.97
N GLN A 137 -4.08 6.30 -23.02
CA GLN A 137 -4.44 6.97 -24.27
C GLN A 137 -3.23 7.46 -25.08
N MET A 138 -2.12 7.84 -24.42
CA MET A 138 -0.90 8.27 -25.11
C MET A 138 -0.05 7.11 -25.63
N ASN A 139 0.10 6.05 -24.82
CA ASN A 139 1.01 4.94 -25.10
C ASN A 139 0.33 3.74 -25.77
N GLY A 140 -1.01 3.74 -25.82
CA GLY A 140 -1.82 2.54 -26.06
C GLY A 140 -1.85 1.62 -24.84
N SER A 141 -2.62 0.53 -24.94
CA SER A 141 -2.64 -0.51 -23.93
C SER A 141 -1.25 -1.13 -23.76
N SER A 142 -0.70 -1.04 -22.54
CA SER A 142 0.58 -1.63 -22.15
C SER A 142 0.43 -2.46 -20.87
N SER A 143 1.41 -3.31 -20.59
CA SER A 143 1.50 -4.09 -19.34
C SER A 143 2.15 -3.31 -18.18
N GLU A 144 2.49 -2.02 -18.37
CA GLU A 144 3.22 -1.22 -17.36
C GLU A 144 2.48 -1.16 -16.01
N TYR A 145 1.15 -1.19 -16.04
CA TYR A 145 0.29 -1.11 -14.86
C TYR A 145 -0.46 -2.41 -14.58
N ASN A 146 0.05 -3.55 -15.07
CA ASN A 146 -0.42 -4.86 -14.65
C ASN A 146 0.08 -5.19 -13.23
N MET A 147 -0.74 -5.89 -12.46
CA MET A 147 -0.46 -6.32 -11.09
C MET A 147 -0.60 -7.85 -10.98
N PRO A 148 0.33 -8.63 -11.57
CA PRO A 148 0.25 -10.09 -11.55
C PRO A 148 0.63 -10.65 -10.17
N VAL A 149 -0.14 -11.64 -9.71
CA VAL A 149 0.11 -12.42 -8.50
C VAL A 149 0.13 -13.90 -8.86
N VAL A 150 1.27 -14.56 -8.60
CA VAL A 150 1.46 -15.99 -8.87
C VAL A 150 1.49 -16.75 -7.54
N LEU A 151 0.52 -17.64 -7.32
CA LEU A 151 0.44 -18.48 -6.13
C LEU A 151 0.68 -19.94 -6.52
N ARG A 152 1.69 -20.57 -5.95
CA ARG A 152 1.87 -22.03 -6.07
C ARG A 152 1.08 -22.71 -4.95
N VAL A 153 0.20 -23.63 -5.33
CA VAL A 153 -0.69 -24.34 -4.40
C VAL A 153 -0.31 -25.81 -4.36
N LYS A 154 -0.25 -26.35 -3.14
CA LYS A 154 -0.17 -27.79 -2.87
C LYS A 154 -1.50 -28.26 -2.29
N GLY A 155 -1.99 -29.39 -2.80
CA GLY A 155 -3.33 -29.88 -2.52
C GLY A 155 -4.31 -29.64 -3.67
N THR A 156 -5.51 -30.18 -3.52
CA THR A 156 -6.56 -30.07 -4.55
C THR A 156 -7.18 -28.70 -4.56
N LEU A 157 -7.17 -28.07 -5.73
CA LEU A 157 -7.84 -26.80 -5.99
C LEU A 157 -9.03 -27.04 -6.93
N ASN A 158 -10.21 -26.50 -6.58
CA ASN A 158 -11.44 -26.63 -7.36
C ASN A 158 -11.60 -25.42 -8.30
N ALA A 159 -11.41 -25.63 -9.59
CA ALA A 159 -11.49 -24.58 -10.60
C ALA A 159 -12.86 -23.88 -10.69
N ASP A 160 -13.96 -24.61 -10.48
CA ASP A 160 -15.30 -24.03 -10.48
C ASP A 160 -15.50 -23.12 -9.27
N ALA A 161 -14.97 -23.51 -8.10
CA ALA A 161 -15.02 -22.68 -6.90
C ALA A 161 -14.16 -21.41 -7.04
N ILE A 162 -13.00 -21.48 -7.72
CA ILE A 162 -12.19 -20.30 -8.06
C ILE A 162 -12.99 -19.34 -8.93
N SER A 163 -13.61 -19.87 -10.00
CA SER A 163 -14.40 -19.07 -10.95
C SER A 163 -15.58 -18.36 -10.26
N GLN A 164 -16.29 -19.08 -9.41
CA GLN A 164 -17.40 -18.54 -8.61
C GLN A 164 -16.92 -17.50 -7.58
N ALA A 165 -15.81 -17.76 -6.88
CA ALA A 165 -15.26 -16.83 -5.90
C ALA A 165 -14.88 -15.49 -6.54
N PHE A 166 -14.16 -15.51 -7.66
CA PHE A 166 -13.84 -14.27 -8.39
C PHE A 166 -15.08 -13.59 -8.96
N SER A 167 -16.05 -14.34 -9.49
CA SER A 167 -17.31 -13.77 -9.98
C SER A 167 -18.07 -13.03 -8.87
N HIS A 168 -18.11 -13.58 -7.65
CA HIS A 168 -18.72 -12.91 -6.49
C HIS A 168 -17.98 -11.63 -6.11
N ILE A 169 -16.65 -11.64 -6.13
CA ILE A 169 -15.84 -10.45 -5.83
C ILE A 169 -16.03 -9.36 -6.89
N ILE A 170 -16.03 -9.71 -8.18
CA ILE A 170 -16.29 -8.77 -9.29
C ILE A 170 -17.69 -8.16 -9.18
N GLN A 171 -18.68 -8.96 -8.78
CA GLN A 171 -20.04 -8.46 -8.52
C GLN A 171 -20.07 -7.47 -7.35
N ARG A 172 -19.33 -7.78 -6.28
CA ARG A 172 -19.26 -7.02 -5.03
C ARG A 172 -18.54 -5.68 -5.18
N HIS A 173 -17.42 -5.65 -5.91
CA HIS A 173 -16.59 -4.46 -6.11
C HIS A 173 -16.79 -3.90 -7.52
N GLU A 174 -17.57 -2.81 -7.61
CA GLU A 174 -17.95 -2.20 -8.90
C GLU A 174 -16.74 -1.89 -9.78
N VAL A 175 -15.63 -1.46 -9.17
CA VAL A 175 -14.40 -1.06 -9.87
C VAL A 175 -13.79 -2.19 -10.73
N LEU A 176 -14.03 -3.46 -10.39
CA LEU A 176 -13.51 -4.61 -11.15
C LEU A 176 -14.25 -4.85 -12.47
N ARG A 177 -15.47 -4.33 -12.58
CA ARG A 177 -16.31 -4.32 -13.78
C ARG A 177 -16.52 -2.91 -14.34
N THR A 178 -15.66 -1.97 -13.94
CA THR A 178 -15.65 -0.61 -14.49
C THR A 178 -14.71 -0.53 -15.68
N VAL A 179 -15.24 0.00 -16.78
CA VAL A 179 -14.47 0.39 -17.96
C VAL A 179 -14.40 1.91 -18.05
N TYR A 180 -13.50 2.43 -18.88
CA TYR A 180 -13.21 3.85 -18.98
C TYR A 180 -13.50 4.33 -20.40
N VAL A 181 -14.25 5.42 -20.51
CA VAL A 181 -14.73 5.95 -21.79
C VAL A 181 -14.42 7.43 -21.91
N ASN A 182 -14.24 7.91 -23.14
CA ASN A 182 -14.13 9.34 -23.43
C ASN A 182 -15.52 9.97 -23.55
N ALA A 183 -15.76 11.07 -22.87
CA ALA A 183 -16.94 11.93 -23.01
C ALA A 183 -16.53 13.37 -23.38
N GLU A 184 -17.50 14.23 -23.66
CA GLU A 184 -17.26 15.63 -24.08
C GLU A 184 -16.47 16.42 -23.01
N ASP A 185 -16.80 16.22 -21.73
CA ASP A 185 -16.19 16.93 -20.59
C ASP A 185 -15.00 16.18 -19.95
N GLY A 186 -14.50 15.13 -20.61
CA GLY A 186 -13.36 14.33 -20.15
C GLY A 186 -13.67 12.84 -20.04
N ALA A 187 -12.80 12.10 -19.36
CA ALA A 187 -12.97 10.67 -19.18
C ALA A 187 -14.03 10.36 -18.12
N LEU A 188 -14.80 9.30 -18.33
CA LEU A 188 -15.77 8.77 -17.39
C LEU A 188 -15.51 7.29 -17.09
N GLN A 189 -15.81 6.89 -15.87
CA GLN A 189 -15.97 5.51 -15.43
C GLN A 189 -17.35 5.05 -15.87
N HIS A 190 -17.44 3.92 -16.56
CA HIS A 190 -18.70 3.27 -16.90
C HIS A 190 -18.75 1.90 -16.22
N ILE A 191 -19.65 1.72 -15.25
CA ILE A 191 -19.75 0.47 -14.50
C ILE A 191 -20.62 -0.52 -15.28
N GLN A 192 -20.07 -1.66 -15.68
CA GLN A 192 -20.83 -2.66 -16.45
C GLN A 192 -21.82 -3.42 -15.56
N GLN A 193 -23.12 -3.34 -15.86
CA GLN A 193 -24.16 -4.04 -15.08
C GLN A 193 -24.10 -5.56 -15.22
N ALA A 194 -23.86 -6.05 -16.44
CA ALA A 194 -23.69 -7.46 -16.74
C ALA A 194 -22.24 -7.73 -17.15
N PHE A 195 -21.68 -8.84 -16.68
CA PHE A 195 -20.34 -9.27 -17.04
C PHE A 195 -20.25 -10.80 -17.09
N THR A 196 -19.21 -11.29 -17.76
CA THR A 196 -18.84 -12.71 -17.77
C THR A 196 -17.39 -12.82 -17.35
N PHE A 197 -17.14 -13.54 -16.26
CA PHE A 197 -15.78 -13.88 -15.85
C PHE A 197 -15.41 -15.27 -16.37
N VAL A 198 -14.20 -15.40 -16.91
CA VAL A 198 -13.66 -16.66 -17.43
C VAL A 198 -12.34 -16.96 -16.76
N LEU A 199 -12.26 -18.12 -16.08
CA LEU A 199 -11.02 -18.67 -15.56
C LEU A 199 -10.30 -19.41 -16.70
N ASN A 200 -9.13 -18.93 -17.11
CA ASN A 200 -8.29 -19.66 -18.06
C ASN A 200 -7.74 -20.91 -17.37
N GLN A 201 -7.77 -22.05 -18.04
CA GLN A 201 -7.28 -23.31 -17.48
C GLN A 201 -6.23 -23.92 -18.39
N HIS A 202 -5.10 -24.34 -17.80
CA HIS A 202 -4.00 -25.00 -18.48
C HIS A 202 -3.66 -26.29 -17.74
N ASP A 203 -3.41 -27.36 -18.49
CA ASP A 203 -2.94 -28.64 -17.95
C ASP A 203 -1.53 -28.92 -18.47
N LEU A 204 -0.55 -28.90 -17.56
CA LEU A 204 0.84 -29.22 -17.86
C LEU A 204 1.26 -30.58 -17.30
N THR A 205 0.32 -31.43 -16.90
CA THR A 205 0.61 -32.75 -16.30
C THR A 205 1.24 -33.74 -17.29
N ALA A 206 1.07 -33.51 -18.60
CA ALA A 206 1.63 -34.35 -19.65
C ALA A 206 3.13 -34.11 -19.90
N ILE A 207 3.69 -32.99 -19.42
CA ILE A 207 5.11 -32.62 -19.56
C ILE A 207 5.76 -32.53 -18.19
N THR A 208 7.06 -32.82 -18.08
CA THR A 208 7.76 -32.86 -16.78
C THR A 208 9.14 -32.23 -16.85
N GLY A 209 9.75 -31.96 -15.69
CA GLY A 209 11.11 -31.45 -15.59
C GLY A 209 11.27 -30.06 -16.22
N THR A 210 12.37 -29.86 -16.96
CA THR A 210 12.72 -28.56 -17.54
C THR A 210 11.68 -28.04 -18.52
N GLU A 211 11.06 -28.91 -19.32
CA GLU A 211 10.04 -28.51 -20.30
C GLU A 211 8.80 -27.93 -19.61
N GLN A 212 8.33 -28.58 -18.54
CA GLN A 212 7.21 -28.08 -17.73
C GLN A 212 7.55 -26.72 -17.10
N ALA A 213 8.76 -26.56 -16.56
CA ALA A 213 9.20 -25.30 -15.97
C ALA A 213 9.25 -24.17 -17.00
N THR A 214 9.77 -24.42 -18.21
CA THR A 214 9.80 -23.44 -19.30
C THR A 214 8.39 -23.07 -19.78
N GLN A 215 7.50 -24.04 -19.91
CA GLN A 215 6.12 -23.77 -20.34
C GLN A 215 5.35 -22.99 -19.27
N LEU A 216 5.52 -23.32 -17.99
CA LEU A 216 4.94 -22.57 -16.88
C LEU A 216 5.42 -21.12 -16.89
N GLN A 217 6.73 -20.90 -17.04
CA GLN A 217 7.30 -19.55 -17.12
C GLN A 217 6.71 -18.78 -18.31
N THR A 218 6.58 -19.42 -19.48
CA THR A 218 5.98 -18.81 -20.67
C THR A 218 4.54 -18.37 -20.43
N LEU A 219 3.73 -19.20 -19.76
CA LEU A 219 2.34 -18.86 -19.42
C LEU A 219 2.26 -17.68 -18.44
N VAL A 220 3.10 -17.70 -17.40
CA VAL A 220 3.16 -16.62 -16.39
C VAL A 220 3.60 -15.29 -17.03
N GLU A 221 4.62 -15.33 -17.89
CA GLU A 221 5.10 -14.16 -18.63
C GLU A 221 4.04 -13.63 -19.60
N ALA A 222 3.36 -14.52 -20.34
CA ALA A 222 2.31 -14.12 -21.27
C ALA A 222 1.15 -13.41 -20.55
N ASP A 223 0.64 -13.96 -19.45
CA ASP A 223 -0.43 -13.34 -18.67
C ASP A 223 0.02 -12.00 -18.05
N SER A 224 1.23 -11.96 -17.49
CA SER A 224 1.81 -10.74 -16.89
C SER A 224 1.99 -9.62 -17.92
N GLN A 225 2.35 -9.95 -19.16
CA GLN A 225 2.66 -9.00 -20.23
C GLN A 225 1.46 -8.68 -21.13
N THR A 226 0.34 -9.40 -21.02
CA THR A 226 -0.85 -9.11 -21.83
C THR A 226 -1.52 -7.82 -21.32
N PRO A 227 -1.59 -6.75 -22.12
CA PRO A 227 -2.21 -5.50 -21.68
C PRO A 227 -3.70 -5.67 -21.37
N PHE A 228 -4.23 -4.84 -20.48
CA PHE A 228 -5.68 -4.64 -20.34
C PHE A 228 -6.17 -3.62 -21.36
N ASP A 229 -7.31 -3.91 -21.99
CA ASP A 229 -8.09 -2.90 -22.69
C ASP A 229 -9.08 -2.26 -21.71
N LEU A 230 -8.71 -1.05 -21.28
CA LEU A 230 -9.45 -0.29 -20.28
C LEU A 230 -10.86 0.11 -20.74
N ASN A 231 -11.18 -0.01 -22.03
CA ASN A 231 -12.51 0.30 -22.56
C ASN A 231 -13.51 -0.85 -22.45
N GLN A 232 -13.04 -2.09 -22.21
CA GLN A 232 -13.89 -3.27 -22.39
C GLN A 232 -13.62 -4.41 -21.41
N ASP A 233 -12.38 -4.56 -20.94
CA ASP A 233 -12.03 -5.68 -20.07
C ASP A 233 -12.55 -5.51 -18.64
N LEU A 234 -12.79 -6.63 -17.98
CA LEU A 234 -12.80 -6.67 -16.52
C LEU A 234 -11.39 -6.37 -16.01
N MET A 235 -11.29 -5.60 -14.94
CA MET A 235 -10.00 -5.18 -14.35
C MET A 235 -9.34 -6.30 -13.52
N LEU A 236 -9.74 -7.55 -13.76
CA LEU A 236 -9.23 -8.77 -13.16
C LEU A 236 -9.30 -9.92 -14.18
N ARG A 237 -8.19 -10.63 -14.34
CA ARG A 237 -8.09 -11.91 -15.08
C ARG A 237 -7.49 -12.97 -14.16
N ALA A 238 -7.81 -14.24 -14.40
CA ALA A 238 -7.17 -15.34 -13.68
C ALA A 238 -6.92 -16.55 -14.56
N SER A 239 -5.88 -17.28 -14.20
CA SER A 239 -5.42 -18.50 -14.86
C SER A 239 -5.11 -19.58 -13.80
N PHE A 240 -5.63 -20.78 -14.00
CA PHE A 240 -5.35 -21.97 -13.22
C PHE A 240 -4.49 -22.93 -14.04
N ILE A 241 -3.34 -23.32 -13.51
CA ILE A 241 -2.37 -24.19 -14.19
C ILE A 241 -2.13 -25.42 -13.34
N LEU A 242 -2.57 -26.59 -13.81
CA LEU A 242 -2.32 -27.86 -13.15
C LEU A 242 -0.92 -28.38 -13.53
N LEU A 243 -0.06 -28.62 -12.53
CA LEU A 243 1.31 -29.09 -12.74
C LEU A 243 1.44 -30.60 -12.49
N ASN A 244 0.79 -31.10 -11.46
CA ASN A 244 0.84 -32.50 -11.08
C ASN A 244 -0.48 -32.89 -10.40
N GLN A 245 -1.07 -34.02 -10.79
CA GLN A 245 -2.27 -34.55 -10.12
C GLN A 245 -1.94 -35.20 -8.76
N GLY A 246 -0.69 -35.63 -8.56
CA GLY A 246 -0.29 -36.43 -7.40
C GLY A 246 -0.87 -37.86 -7.45
N ALA A 247 -0.36 -38.75 -6.59
CA ALA A 247 -1.00 -40.06 -6.41
C ALA A 247 -2.23 -39.96 -5.47
N ILE A 248 -2.24 -38.92 -4.63
CA ILE A 248 -3.32 -38.56 -3.71
C ILE A 248 -3.59 -37.05 -3.77
N PRO A 249 -4.79 -36.58 -3.39
CA PRO A 249 -5.18 -35.16 -3.41
C PRO A 249 -4.16 -34.20 -2.77
N ALA A 250 -3.53 -34.60 -1.65
CA ALA A 250 -2.55 -33.79 -0.93
C ALA A 250 -1.23 -33.57 -1.70
N GLU A 251 -0.96 -34.39 -2.71
CA GLU A 251 0.23 -34.30 -3.56
C GLU A 251 -0.02 -33.54 -4.87
N GLN A 252 -1.26 -33.11 -5.13
CA GLN A 252 -1.56 -32.27 -6.29
C GLN A 252 -0.76 -30.97 -6.18
N GLU A 253 -0.16 -30.54 -7.29
CA GLU A 253 0.51 -29.25 -7.40
C GLU A 253 -0.11 -28.45 -8.54
N SER A 254 -0.40 -27.18 -8.26
CA SER A 254 -0.96 -26.25 -9.23
C SER A 254 -0.45 -24.83 -9.01
N VAL A 255 -0.72 -23.97 -9.97
CA VAL A 255 -0.47 -22.53 -9.88
C VAL A 255 -1.79 -21.81 -10.14
N LEU A 256 -2.15 -20.91 -9.21
CA LEU A 256 -3.20 -19.92 -9.42
C LEU A 256 -2.53 -18.59 -9.71
N LEU A 257 -2.81 -18.04 -10.88
CA LEU A 257 -2.39 -16.72 -11.29
C LEU A 257 -3.62 -15.82 -11.37
N PHE A 258 -3.52 -14.62 -10.84
CA PHE A 258 -4.47 -13.57 -11.16
C PHE A 258 -3.73 -12.27 -11.40
N ASN A 259 -4.31 -11.43 -12.25
CA ASN A 259 -3.71 -10.18 -12.68
C ASN A 259 -4.79 -9.11 -12.69
N MET A 260 -4.47 -7.95 -12.13
CA MET A 260 -5.36 -6.78 -12.08
C MET A 260 -4.71 -5.60 -12.78
N HIS A 261 -5.52 -4.66 -13.26
CA HIS A 261 -4.97 -3.38 -13.72
C HIS A 261 -4.92 -2.38 -12.57
N HIS A 262 -3.80 -1.65 -12.44
CA HIS A 262 -3.55 -0.69 -11.35
C HIS A 262 -4.57 0.47 -11.32
N ILE A 263 -5.32 0.71 -12.41
CA ILE A 263 -6.42 1.70 -12.42
C ILE A 263 -7.60 1.34 -11.51
N ALA A 264 -7.75 0.05 -11.18
CA ALA A 264 -8.84 -0.48 -10.37
C ALA A 264 -8.38 -1.04 -9.02
N ALA A 265 -7.06 -1.12 -8.78
CA ALA A 265 -6.51 -1.76 -7.60
C ALA A 265 -5.19 -1.11 -7.17
N ASP A 266 -4.80 -1.34 -5.94
CA ASP A 266 -3.51 -1.00 -5.36
C ASP A 266 -3.03 -2.12 -4.43
N GLY A 267 -1.85 -1.95 -3.80
CA GLY A 267 -1.30 -2.98 -2.92
C GLY A 267 -2.24 -3.38 -1.78
N TRP A 268 -2.99 -2.42 -1.21
CA TRP A 268 -4.00 -2.69 -0.18
C TRP A 268 -5.18 -3.50 -0.76
N SER A 269 -5.61 -3.18 -1.97
CA SER A 269 -6.66 -3.92 -2.67
C SER A 269 -6.31 -5.38 -2.89
N LEU A 270 -5.03 -5.73 -3.07
CA LEU A 270 -4.59 -7.13 -3.18
C LEU A 270 -4.81 -7.90 -1.87
N GLU A 271 -4.62 -7.26 -0.71
CA GLU A 271 -4.91 -7.87 0.60
C GLU A 271 -6.41 -8.11 0.76
N VAL A 272 -7.24 -7.14 0.41
CA VAL A 272 -8.72 -7.26 0.42
C VAL A 272 -9.15 -8.40 -0.51
N LEU A 273 -8.67 -8.41 -1.75
CA LEU A 273 -8.96 -9.46 -2.73
C LEU A 273 -8.58 -10.83 -2.20
N THR A 274 -7.38 -10.98 -1.64
CA THR A 274 -6.89 -12.26 -1.13
C THR A 274 -7.77 -12.73 0.02
N HIS A 275 -8.10 -11.86 0.97
CA HIS A 275 -8.95 -12.21 2.10
C HIS A 275 -10.36 -12.63 1.66
N GLU A 276 -10.99 -11.84 0.79
CA GLU A 276 -12.32 -12.15 0.26
C GLU A 276 -12.33 -13.41 -0.61
N PHE A 277 -11.27 -13.64 -1.40
CA PHE A 277 -11.12 -14.86 -2.20
C PHE A 277 -11.09 -16.09 -1.32
N MET A 278 -10.29 -16.07 -0.24
CA MET A 278 -10.22 -17.18 0.72
C MET A 278 -11.58 -17.43 1.38
N ALA A 279 -12.28 -16.37 1.78
CA ALA A 279 -13.60 -16.47 2.40
C ALA A 279 -14.65 -17.04 1.43
N CYS A 280 -14.72 -16.52 0.21
CA CYS A 280 -15.62 -17.00 -0.84
C CYS A 280 -15.33 -18.45 -1.23
N TYR A 281 -14.06 -18.75 -1.52
CA TYR A 281 -13.65 -20.09 -1.93
C TYR A 281 -14.00 -21.13 -0.85
N ARG A 282 -13.68 -20.86 0.42
CA ARG A 282 -14.04 -21.72 1.55
C ARG A 282 -15.55 -21.94 1.65
N ALA A 283 -16.33 -20.87 1.54
CA ALA A 283 -17.78 -20.97 1.64
C ALA A 283 -18.35 -21.85 0.50
N ILE A 284 -17.88 -21.64 -0.73
CA ILE A 284 -18.31 -22.42 -1.90
C ILE A 284 -17.92 -23.90 -1.77
N THR A 285 -16.68 -24.20 -1.35
CA THR A 285 -16.22 -25.59 -1.26
C THR A 285 -16.86 -26.37 -0.10
N LEU A 286 -17.27 -25.67 0.95
CA LEU A 286 -17.94 -26.27 2.11
C LEU A 286 -19.47 -26.20 2.04
N ASP A 287 -20.04 -25.67 0.95
CA ASP A 287 -21.48 -25.41 0.81
C ASP A 287 -22.04 -24.54 1.97
N GLU A 288 -21.23 -23.60 2.45
CA GLU A 288 -21.58 -22.59 3.44
C GLU A 288 -22.04 -21.30 2.73
N SER A 289 -22.86 -20.48 3.41
CA SER A 289 -23.21 -19.16 2.90
C SER A 289 -22.01 -18.21 2.93
N THR A 290 -21.78 -17.48 1.83
CA THR A 290 -20.77 -16.43 1.75
C THR A 290 -21.16 -15.24 2.64
N ALA A 291 -20.51 -15.11 3.80
CA ALA A 291 -20.80 -14.08 4.80
C ALA A 291 -20.09 -12.73 4.56
N LEU A 292 -19.84 -12.33 3.30
CA LEU A 292 -19.28 -11.00 3.03
C LEU A 292 -20.38 -9.93 3.18
N ALA A 293 -20.31 -9.16 4.26
CA ALA A 293 -21.25 -8.06 4.53
C ALA A 293 -21.27 -7.06 3.36
N PRO A 294 -22.43 -6.55 2.90
CA PRO A 294 -22.50 -5.56 1.82
C PRO A 294 -21.57 -4.35 2.05
N LEU A 295 -21.04 -3.77 0.97
CA LEU A 295 -20.25 -2.55 1.06
C LEU A 295 -21.19 -1.34 1.12
N ASP A 296 -20.99 -0.47 2.11
CA ASP A 296 -21.80 0.75 2.29
C ASP A 296 -21.53 1.80 1.20
N ILE A 297 -20.33 1.77 0.61
CA ILE A 297 -19.87 2.65 -0.46
C ILE A 297 -19.07 1.86 -1.50
N GLN A 298 -18.83 2.46 -2.66
CA GLN A 298 -18.02 1.91 -3.74
C GLN A 298 -16.97 2.94 -4.18
N TYR A 299 -16.04 2.52 -5.04
CA TYR A 299 -14.96 3.39 -5.50
C TYR A 299 -15.46 4.67 -6.19
N VAL A 300 -16.59 4.62 -6.89
CA VAL A 300 -17.18 5.82 -7.52
C VAL A 300 -17.61 6.87 -6.50
N ASP A 301 -18.03 6.46 -5.30
CA ASP A 301 -18.40 7.36 -4.22
C ASP A 301 -17.16 8.10 -3.70
N TYR A 302 -16.03 7.39 -3.60
CA TYR A 302 -14.73 8.01 -3.32
C TYR A 302 -14.30 9.00 -4.40
N ALA A 303 -14.44 8.65 -5.69
CA ALA A 303 -14.04 9.53 -6.78
C ALA A 303 -14.87 10.84 -6.80
N LEU A 304 -16.17 10.75 -6.53
CA LEU A 304 -17.06 11.91 -6.39
C LEU A 304 -16.68 12.75 -5.17
N TRP A 305 -16.51 12.11 -4.02
CA TRP A 305 -16.11 12.78 -2.78
C TRP A 305 -14.76 13.49 -2.93
N GLN A 306 -13.76 12.85 -3.55
CA GLN A 306 -12.42 13.42 -3.75
C GLN A 306 -12.49 14.73 -4.53
N ARG A 307 -13.31 14.78 -5.59
CA ARG A 307 -13.49 15.98 -6.41
C ARG A 307 -14.22 17.11 -5.69
N GLN A 308 -15.08 16.79 -4.73
CA GLN A 308 -15.82 17.78 -3.94
C GLN A 308 -15.01 18.28 -2.73
N TRP A 309 -14.25 17.40 -2.09
CA TRP A 309 -13.46 17.73 -0.91
C TRP A 309 -12.23 18.56 -1.26
N LEU A 310 -11.51 18.14 -2.31
CA LEU A 310 -10.23 18.71 -2.65
C LEU A 310 -10.38 19.89 -3.62
N GLN A 311 -10.98 20.97 -3.14
CA GLN A 311 -11.17 22.21 -3.89
C GLN A 311 -11.05 23.43 -2.97
N GLY A 312 -10.88 24.62 -3.56
CA GLY A 312 -10.79 25.88 -2.83
C GLY A 312 -9.56 25.96 -1.91
N ASP A 313 -9.74 26.58 -0.74
CA ASP A 313 -8.63 26.94 0.16
C ASP A 313 -7.81 25.74 0.66
N VAL A 314 -8.45 24.57 0.86
CA VAL A 314 -7.75 23.36 1.33
C VAL A 314 -6.75 22.86 0.30
N LEU A 315 -7.15 22.83 -0.98
CA LEU A 315 -6.27 22.43 -2.07
C LEU A 315 -5.13 23.45 -2.25
N GLU A 316 -5.44 24.75 -2.27
CA GLU A 316 -4.44 25.81 -2.44
C GLU A 316 -3.40 25.83 -1.32
N GLN A 317 -3.81 25.60 -0.07
CA GLN A 317 -2.87 25.53 1.06
C GLN A 317 -1.85 24.39 0.89
N GLN A 318 -2.32 23.18 0.56
CA GLN A 318 -1.43 22.03 0.41
C GLN A 318 -0.58 22.15 -0.87
N LEU A 319 -1.15 22.67 -1.97
CA LEU A 319 -0.38 22.98 -3.18
C LEU A 319 0.73 23.99 -2.88
N GLY A 320 0.43 25.07 -2.16
CA GLY A 320 1.43 26.08 -1.79
C GLY A 320 2.61 25.52 -0.99
N TYR A 321 2.37 24.51 -0.13
CA TYR A 321 3.45 23.77 0.52
C TYR A 321 4.34 23.05 -0.50
N TRP A 322 3.73 22.28 -1.41
CA TRP A 322 4.48 21.51 -2.40
C TRP A 322 5.21 22.37 -3.42
N GLU A 323 4.61 23.49 -3.84
CA GLU A 323 5.25 24.48 -4.70
C GLU A 323 6.54 25.01 -4.08
N LYS A 324 6.49 25.36 -2.80
CA LYS A 324 7.68 25.81 -2.07
C LYS A 324 8.71 24.69 -1.91
N GLN A 325 8.28 23.48 -1.60
CA GLN A 325 9.19 22.36 -1.32
C GLN A 325 9.92 21.88 -2.58
N LEU A 326 9.24 21.92 -3.73
CA LEU A 326 9.74 21.41 -5.01
C LEU A 326 10.22 22.52 -5.95
N ALA A 327 10.25 23.78 -5.48
CA ALA A 327 10.85 24.89 -6.21
C ALA A 327 12.31 24.58 -6.57
N ASP A 328 12.67 24.71 -7.85
CA ASP A 328 14.01 24.44 -8.36
C ASP A 328 14.51 23.00 -8.07
N ALA A 329 13.61 22.03 -7.88
CA ALA A 329 13.99 20.64 -7.74
C ALA A 329 14.70 20.14 -9.02
N PRO A 330 15.74 19.29 -8.88
CA PRO A 330 16.45 18.77 -10.04
C PRO A 330 15.51 17.94 -10.93
N THR A 331 15.48 18.24 -12.23
CA THR A 331 14.62 17.52 -13.18
C THR A 331 15.00 16.04 -13.26
N VAL A 332 16.31 15.75 -13.27
CA VAL A 332 16.89 14.40 -13.29
C VAL A 332 18.17 14.39 -12.46
N HIS A 333 18.35 13.37 -11.62
CA HIS A 333 19.60 13.21 -10.87
C HIS A 333 20.76 12.83 -11.80
N GLY A 334 21.91 13.48 -11.61
CA GLY A 334 23.15 13.24 -12.36
C GLY A 334 23.85 11.93 -12.00
N LEU A 335 23.13 10.81 -11.96
CA LEU A 335 23.69 9.50 -11.66
C LEU A 335 24.62 9.04 -12.78
N SER A 336 25.75 8.43 -12.41
CA SER A 336 26.66 7.80 -13.36
C SER A 336 26.04 6.50 -13.89
N LEU A 337 25.45 6.58 -15.09
CA LEU A 337 24.87 5.43 -15.78
C LEU A 337 25.92 4.73 -16.65
N ASP A 338 25.88 3.41 -16.74
CA ASP A 338 26.76 2.63 -17.63
C ASP A 338 26.54 2.94 -19.12
N LYS A 339 25.33 3.38 -19.47
CA LYS A 339 24.91 3.79 -20.81
C LYS A 339 24.16 5.12 -20.74
N PRO A 340 24.22 5.98 -21.79
CA PRO A 340 23.46 7.21 -21.81
C PRO A 340 21.96 6.91 -21.73
N ARG A 341 21.21 7.82 -21.08
CA ARG A 341 19.75 7.77 -21.05
C ARG A 341 19.21 7.92 -22.48
N THR A 342 18.27 7.07 -22.85
CA THR A 342 17.59 7.12 -24.15
C THR A 342 16.53 8.21 -24.19
N ASP A 343 16.19 8.69 -25.39
CA ASP A 343 15.14 9.71 -25.60
C ASP A 343 13.74 9.22 -25.25
N VAL A 344 13.53 7.89 -25.27
CA VAL A 344 12.28 7.22 -24.90
C VAL A 344 12.55 6.28 -23.73
N LYS A 345 11.75 6.41 -22.67
CA LYS A 345 11.75 5.56 -21.48
C LYS A 345 11.63 4.10 -21.91
N GLN A 346 12.51 3.26 -21.37
CA GLN A 346 12.47 1.82 -21.54
C GLN A 346 11.83 1.18 -20.31
N TYR A 347 11.18 0.04 -20.50
CA TYR A 347 10.50 -0.71 -19.44
C TYR A 347 11.22 -2.02 -19.07
N GLN A 348 12.31 -2.34 -19.78
CA GLN A 348 13.16 -3.48 -19.46
C GLN A 348 13.93 -3.19 -18.16
N GLY A 349 13.80 -4.07 -17.18
CA GLY A 349 14.45 -3.97 -15.88
C GLY A 349 14.90 -5.33 -15.37
N ASP A 350 15.69 -5.32 -14.29
CA ASP A 350 16.17 -6.50 -13.59
C ASP A 350 16.07 -6.26 -12.07
N ILE A 351 16.09 -7.32 -11.28
CA ILE A 351 15.94 -7.26 -9.82
C ILE A 351 17.23 -7.76 -9.17
N VAL A 352 17.84 -6.89 -8.35
CA VAL A 352 18.98 -7.27 -7.50
C VAL A 352 18.53 -7.34 -6.06
N SER A 353 18.56 -8.54 -5.50
CA SER A 353 18.13 -8.82 -4.13
C SER A 353 19.31 -9.09 -3.21
N LYS A 354 19.29 -8.51 -2.01
CA LYS A 354 20.27 -8.78 -0.96
C LYS A 354 19.63 -8.79 0.42
N GLN A 355 20.05 -9.72 1.26
CA GLN A 355 19.60 -9.81 2.64
C GLN A 355 20.60 -9.11 3.57
N LEU A 356 20.08 -8.30 4.48
CA LEU A 356 20.87 -7.73 5.57
C LEU A 356 20.99 -8.75 6.71
N PRO A 357 22.18 -8.98 7.28
CA PRO A 357 22.34 -9.77 8.48
C PRO A 357 21.45 -9.26 9.62
N ALA A 358 20.85 -10.16 10.39
CA ALA A 358 19.93 -9.81 11.49
C ALA A 358 20.55 -8.84 12.50
N GLN A 359 21.85 -8.96 12.76
CA GLN A 359 22.61 -8.06 13.65
C GLN A 359 22.60 -6.60 13.14
N ILE A 360 22.70 -6.41 11.82
CA ILE A 360 22.62 -5.09 11.18
C ILE A 360 21.18 -4.58 11.25
N GLY A 361 20.18 -5.43 10.96
CA GLY A 361 18.77 -5.07 11.07
C GLY A 361 18.40 -4.57 12.48
N GLN A 362 18.83 -5.29 13.52
CA GLN A 362 18.61 -4.89 14.92
C GLN A 362 19.30 -3.57 15.26
N ALA A 363 20.53 -3.35 14.78
CA ALA A 363 21.24 -2.10 14.99
C ALA A 363 20.55 -0.91 14.29
N LEU A 364 20.01 -1.11 13.08
CA LEU A 364 19.24 -0.09 12.37
C LEU A 364 17.95 0.26 13.11
N LEU A 365 17.23 -0.72 13.65
CA LEU A 365 16.04 -0.48 14.48
C LEU A 365 16.38 0.30 15.75
N ALA A 366 17.47 -0.05 16.43
CA ALA A 366 17.95 0.67 17.60
C ALA A 366 18.31 2.12 17.27
N LEU A 367 18.97 2.35 16.12
CA LEU A 367 19.32 3.70 15.64
C LEU A 367 18.07 4.51 15.30
N ALA A 368 17.10 3.90 14.62
CA ALA A 368 15.83 4.53 14.28
C ALA A 368 15.11 5.02 15.56
N LYS A 369 15.03 4.14 16.57
CA LYS A 369 14.48 4.47 17.89
C LYS A 369 15.25 5.62 18.58
N GLN A 370 16.58 5.55 18.61
CA GLN A 370 17.43 6.56 19.24
C GLN A 370 17.20 7.96 18.66
N HIS A 371 17.00 8.05 17.33
CA HIS A 371 16.77 9.32 16.64
C HIS A 371 15.29 9.64 16.43
N GLN A 372 14.38 8.84 17.00
CA GLN A 372 12.92 9.00 16.87
C GLN A 372 12.46 9.11 15.41
N VAL A 373 13.07 8.30 14.53
CA VAL A 373 12.67 8.14 13.13
C VAL A 373 12.11 6.74 12.92
N THR A 374 11.25 6.57 11.92
CA THR A 374 10.80 5.23 11.54
C THR A 374 11.91 4.47 10.78
N PRO A 375 11.85 3.13 10.69
CA PRO A 375 12.78 2.39 9.84
C PRO A 375 12.68 2.83 8.36
N PHE A 376 11.48 3.21 7.89
CA PHE A 376 11.31 3.78 6.55
C PHE A 376 12.08 5.11 6.37
N MET A 377 11.94 6.06 7.31
CA MET A 377 12.69 7.31 7.29
C MET A 377 14.21 7.04 7.30
N LEU A 378 14.67 6.08 8.11
CA LEU A 378 16.08 5.70 8.17
C LEU A 378 16.58 5.12 6.84
N LEU A 379 15.83 4.19 6.23
CA LEU A 379 16.20 3.61 4.93
C LEU A 379 16.18 4.65 3.81
N HIS A 380 15.19 5.55 3.81
CA HIS A 380 15.14 6.68 2.89
C HIS A 380 16.37 7.58 3.07
N SER A 381 16.72 7.91 4.31
CA SER A 381 17.89 8.74 4.62
C SER A 381 19.19 8.11 4.11
N ALA A 382 19.34 6.79 4.25
CA ALA A 382 20.50 6.05 3.81
C ALA A 382 20.59 5.98 2.28
N LEU A 383 19.46 5.71 1.61
CA LEU A 383 19.39 5.72 0.14
C LEU A 383 19.73 7.10 -0.43
N ALA A 384 19.21 8.17 0.16
CA ALA A 384 19.51 9.53 -0.29
C ALA A 384 21.00 9.87 -0.15
N LEU A 385 21.66 9.47 0.94
CA LEU A 385 23.11 9.63 1.10
C LEU A 385 23.93 8.85 0.06
N VAL A 386 23.46 7.66 -0.33
CA VAL A 386 24.08 6.88 -1.41
C VAL A 386 23.92 7.62 -2.74
N LEU A 387 22.70 8.03 -3.08
CA LEU A 387 22.44 8.76 -4.33
C LEU A 387 23.26 10.06 -4.39
N SER A 388 23.29 10.84 -3.31
CA SER A 388 24.09 12.07 -3.23
C SER A 388 25.55 11.85 -3.59
N ARG A 389 26.18 10.80 -3.04
CA ARG A 389 27.58 10.46 -3.36
C ARG A 389 27.79 9.98 -4.79
N HIS A 390 26.78 9.39 -5.40
CA HIS A 390 26.85 8.90 -6.79
C HIS A 390 26.42 9.95 -7.83
N SER A 391 25.68 10.99 -7.44
CA SER A 391 25.26 12.09 -8.30
C SER A 391 26.06 13.37 -8.09
N ASN A 392 26.92 13.45 -7.07
CA ASN A 392 27.63 14.65 -6.64
C ASN A 392 26.66 15.84 -6.43
N SER A 393 25.52 15.56 -5.80
CA SER A 393 24.46 16.53 -5.46
C SER A 393 24.00 16.27 -4.04
N ASP A 394 23.87 17.32 -3.23
CA ASP A 394 23.28 17.21 -1.90
C ASP A 394 21.75 17.33 -1.90
N ASP A 395 21.16 17.64 -3.04
CA ASP A 395 19.70 17.77 -3.21
C ASP A 395 19.15 16.53 -3.89
N ILE A 396 18.46 15.69 -3.11
CA ILE A 396 17.97 14.38 -3.54
C ILE A 396 16.45 14.29 -3.43
N VAL A 397 15.82 13.98 -4.56
CA VAL A 397 14.38 13.77 -4.68
C VAL A 397 14.07 12.28 -4.89
N ILE A 398 13.21 11.72 -4.04
CA ILE A 398 12.75 10.33 -4.11
C ILE A 398 11.22 10.30 -4.01
N GLY A 399 10.57 9.56 -4.90
CA GLY A 399 9.14 9.30 -4.82
C GLY A 399 8.84 8.19 -3.80
N THR A 400 7.69 8.26 -3.14
CA THR A 400 7.19 7.15 -2.32
C THR A 400 5.66 7.05 -2.39
N PRO A 401 5.10 5.84 -2.55
CA PRO A 401 3.66 5.65 -2.51
C PRO A 401 3.13 5.74 -1.07
N VAL A 402 1.94 6.31 -0.92
CA VAL A 402 1.18 6.33 0.33
C VAL A 402 -0.22 5.78 0.08
N ALA A 403 -0.74 4.98 1.01
CA ALA A 403 -2.02 4.28 0.83
C ALA A 403 -3.19 5.24 0.56
N ASN A 404 -3.16 6.45 1.13
CA ASN A 404 -4.19 7.48 0.95
C ASN A 404 -5.62 6.99 1.27
N ARG A 405 -5.71 5.99 2.16
CA ARG A 405 -6.95 5.46 2.77
C ARG A 405 -7.05 5.97 4.20
N LEU A 406 -7.24 7.28 4.31
CA LEU A 406 -7.31 7.95 5.61
C LEU A 406 -8.69 7.85 6.24
N GLN A 407 -9.68 7.21 5.58
CA GLN A 407 -11.08 7.02 5.97
C GLN A 407 -11.39 5.52 6.18
N ASP A 408 -12.10 5.18 7.26
CA ASP A 408 -12.34 3.79 7.66
C ASP A 408 -13.24 3.06 6.66
N GLU A 409 -14.24 3.75 6.13
CA GLU A 409 -15.15 3.22 5.11
C GLU A 409 -14.44 2.86 3.79
N LEU A 410 -13.22 3.36 3.56
CA LEU A 410 -12.41 2.99 2.40
C LEU A 410 -11.60 1.71 2.62
N ALA A 411 -11.38 1.28 3.87
CA ALA A 411 -10.57 0.10 4.18
C ALA A 411 -11.03 -1.21 3.50
N PRO A 412 -12.34 -1.52 3.39
CA PRO A 412 -12.81 -2.76 2.76
C PRO A 412 -12.88 -2.69 1.23
N LEU A 413 -12.60 -1.54 0.60
CA LEU A 413 -12.78 -1.37 -0.85
C LEU A 413 -11.61 -1.90 -1.66
N ILE A 414 -11.89 -2.53 -2.80
CA ILE A 414 -10.94 -2.63 -3.91
C ILE A 414 -11.00 -1.33 -4.71
N GLY A 415 -9.84 -0.78 -5.08
CA GLY A 415 -9.76 0.48 -5.82
C GLY A 415 -8.35 1.06 -5.90
N PHE A 416 -8.15 2.07 -6.75
CA PHE A 416 -6.86 2.76 -6.88
C PHE A 416 -6.81 3.98 -5.96
N PHE A 417 -6.37 3.82 -4.71
CA PHE A 417 -6.32 4.92 -3.73
C PHE A 417 -4.93 5.51 -3.59
N VAL A 418 -3.89 4.70 -3.82
CA VAL A 418 -2.49 5.07 -3.61
C VAL A 418 -2.16 6.42 -4.26
N ASN A 419 -1.61 7.33 -3.45
CA ASN A 419 -1.04 8.59 -3.91
C ASN A 419 0.50 8.49 -3.87
N THR A 420 1.20 9.40 -4.55
CA THR A 420 2.67 9.45 -4.55
C THR A 420 3.16 10.76 -3.96
N LEU A 421 3.97 10.66 -2.89
CA LEU A 421 4.66 11.82 -2.31
C LEU A 421 6.05 11.97 -2.91
N VAL A 422 6.46 13.21 -3.13
CA VAL A 422 7.78 13.56 -3.68
C VAL A 422 8.64 14.11 -2.55
N LEU A 423 9.49 13.27 -1.98
CA LEU A 423 10.28 13.65 -0.82
C LEU A 423 11.65 14.17 -1.27
N ARG A 424 11.93 15.44 -0.95
CA ARG A 424 13.19 16.13 -1.24
C ARG A 424 14.03 16.28 0.03
N LEU A 425 15.23 15.73 0.02
CA LEU A 425 16.17 15.74 1.14
C LEU A 425 17.43 16.54 0.79
N ASP A 426 17.86 17.38 1.72
CA ASP A 426 19.18 18.00 1.72
C ASP A 426 20.13 17.07 2.51
N THR A 427 21.19 16.59 1.86
CA THR A 427 22.18 15.70 2.47
C THR A 427 23.43 16.43 2.96
N SER A 428 23.48 17.76 2.86
CA SER A 428 24.65 18.59 3.23
C SER A 428 24.80 18.81 4.76
N HIS A 429 23.87 18.30 5.56
CA HIS A 429 23.91 18.40 7.02
C HIS A 429 25.21 17.81 7.61
N LYS A 430 25.82 18.55 8.55
CA LYS A 430 27.14 18.21 9.12
C LYS A 430 27.12 17.00 10.06
N THR A 431 26.00 16.76 10.74
CA THR A 431 25.87 15.66 11.68
C THR A 431 24.73 14.73 11.29
N LEU A 432 24.87 13.45 11.63
CA LEU A 432 23.82 12.46 11.39
C LEU A 432 22.53 12.80 12.15
N ALA A 433 22.66 13.37 13.36
CA ALA A 433 21.50 13.75 14.16
C ALA A 433 20.68 14.85 13.48
N ASP A 434 21.33 15.90 12.98
CA ASP A 434 20.66 17.00 12.28
C ASP A 434 20.03 16.50 10.97
N TYR A 435 20.73 15.63 10.23
CA TYR A 435 20.20 15.04 9.01
C TYR A 435 18.95 14.18 9.27
N LEU A 436 18.98 13.31 10.28
CA LEU A 436 17.82 12.48 10.62
C LEU A 436 16.64 13.32 11.15
N ALA A 437 16.91 14.41 11.86
CA ALA A 437 15.88 15.37 12.26
C ALA A 437 15.24 16.07 11.04
N HIS A 438 16.05 16.50 10.05
CA HIS A 438 15.57 17.04 8.78
C HIS A 438 14.70 16.03 8.01
N VAL A 439 15.16 14.78 7.91
CA VAL A 439 14.40 13.70 7.26
C VAL A 439 13.07 13.50 7.97
N ARG A 440 13.05 13.43 9.31
CA ARG A 440 11.81 13.32 10.07
C ARG A 440 10.85 14.46 9.72
N GLN A 441 11.31 15.70 9.82
CA GLN A 441 10.49 16.88 9.54
C GLN A 441 9.92 16.85 8.12
N THR A 442 10.75 16.54 7.13
CA THR A 442 10.34 16.43 5.72
C THR A 442 9.20 15.42 5.54
N HIS A 443 9.29 14.24 6.18
CA HIS A 443 8.24 13.23 6.08
C HIS A 443 6.95 13.65 6.79
N LEU A 444 7.05 14.29 7.96
CA LEU A 444 5.87 14.75 8.70
C LEU A 444 5.13 15.87 7.96
N ASP A 445 5.88 16.78 7.34
CA ASP A 445 5.33 17.88 6.55
C ASP A 445 4.69 17.34 5.26
N ALA A 446 5.37 16.43 4.55
CA ALA A 446 4.84 15.77 3.36
C ALA A 446 3.55 15.00 3.66
N GLN A 447 3.50 14.26 4.78
CA GLN A 447 2.29 13.55 5.21
C GLN A 447 1.15 14.49 5.59
N SER A 448 1.45 15.66 6.14
CA SER A 448 0.43 16.67 6.49
C SER A 448 -0.17 17.33 5.23
N ASN A 449 0.46 17.16 4.08
CA ASN A 449 0.02 17.69 2.79
C ASN A 449 -0.20 16.55 1.76
N GLN A 450 -0.47 15.33 2.21
CA GLN A 450 -0.55 14.14 1.35
C GLN A 450 -1.80 14.05 0.48
N ASP A 451 -2.77 14.95 0.68
CA ASP A 451 -4.07 14.85 0.03
C ASP A 451 -4.04 15.35 -1.41
N VAL A 452 -3.03 16.14 -1.78
CA VAL A 452 -2.79 16.61 -3.14
C VAL A 452 -2.41 15.42 -4.02
N PRO A 453 -3.21 15.07 -5.04
CA PRO A 453 -2.85 14.06 -6.02
C PRO A 453 -1.56 14.47 -6.72
N PHE A 454 -0.66 13.51 -6.91
CA PHE A 454 0.59 13.71 -7.65
C PHE A 454 0.36 14.38 -9.02
N GLU A 455 -0.76 14.08 -9.66
CA GLU A 455 -1.19 14.62 -10.94
C GLU A 455 -1.40 16.14 -10.90
N GLN A 456 -2.14 16.60 -9.89
CA GLN A 456 -2.41 18.01 -9.65
C GLN A 456 -1.11 18.76 -9.34
N LEU A 457 -0.19 18.10 -8.62
CA LEU A 457 1.13 18.66 -8.34
C LEU A 457 1.97 18.86 -9.60
N VAL A 458 2.00 17.87 -10.50
CA VAL A 458 2.73 17.96 -11.78
C VAL A 458 2.16 19.09 -12.66
N GLU A 459 0.83 19.22 -12.69
CA GLU A 459 0.14 20.29 -13.43
C GLU A 459 0.46 21.67 -12.84
N ARG A 460 0.34 21.83 -11.51
CA ARG A 460 0.59 23.10 -10.81
C ARG A 460 2.03 23.57 -10.95
N LEU A 461 3.00 22.67 -10.87
CA LEU A 461 4.42 22.97 -11.03
C LEU A 461 4.84 23.20 -12.49
N ASN A 462 3.92 23.00 -13.46
CA ASN A 462 4.18 23.11 -14.89
C ASN A 462 5.45 22.33 -15.32
N VAL A 463 5.60 21.12 -14.80
CA VAL A 463 6.79 20.29 -15.05
C VAL A 463 6.86 19.93 -16.55
N PRO A 464 7.97 20.22 -17.25
CA PRO A 464 8.10 19.88 -18.66
C PRO A 464 7.90 18.38 -18.89
N ARG A 465 7.02 18.04 -19.82
CA ARG A 465 6.81 16.64 -20.22
C ARG A 465 8.05 16.11 -20.92
N SER A 466 8.41 14.87 -20.60
CA SER A 466 9.55 14.17 -21.17
C SER A 466 9.15 12.75 -21.53
N THR A 467 9.57 12.29 -22.70
CA THR A 467 9.45 10.88 -23.10
C THR A 467 10.53 10.01 -22.46
N ALA A 468 11.61 10.62 -21.94
CA ALA A 468 12.80 9.91 -21.45
C ALA A 468 12.75 9.57 -19.94
N HIS A 469 11.92 10.26 -19.17
CA HIS A 469 11.84 10.09 -17.72
C HIS A 469 10.50 10.55 -17.15
N THR A 470 10.18 10.06 -15.96
CA THR A 470 9.02 10.48 -15.18
C THR A 470 9.19 11.91 -14.65
N PRO A 471 8.07 12.63 -14.40
CA PRO A 471 8.12 13.96 -13.80
C PRO A 471 8.53 13.88 -12.32
N LEU A 472 9.20 14.93 -11.83
CA LEU A 472 9.61 15.17 -10.44
C LEU A 472 10.64 14.21 -9.81
N PHE A 473 10.62 12.91 -10.12
CA PHE A 473 11.57 11.94 -9.58
C PHE A 473 11.77 10.75 -10.53
N GLN A 474 12.92 10.08 -10.41
CA GLN A 474 13.26 8.86 -11.17
C GLN A 474 13.64 7.68 -10.27
N VAL A 475 13.70 7.90 -8.96
CA VAL A 475 13.94 6.88 -7.95
C VAL A 475 12.72 6.81 -7.05
N MET A 476 12.18 5.59 -6.90
CA MET A 476 11.05 5.30 -6.01
C MET A 476 11.55 4.45 -4.85
N LEU A 477 11.11 4.74 -3.63
CA LEU A 477 11.34 3.90 -2.47
C LEU A 477 10.01 3.40 -1.90
N THR A 478 9.90 2.08 -1.76
CA THR A 478 8.79 1.38 -1.12
C THR A 478 9.32 0.47 -0.02
N THR A 479 8.52 0.22 1.02
CA THR A 479 8.84 -0.76 2.05
C THR A 479 7.56 -1.50 2.44
N ASN A 480 7.69 -2.80 2.71
CA ASN A 480 6.65 -3.55 3.39
C ASN A 480 6.74 -3.30 4.90
N THR A 481 5.66 -3.56 5.63
CA THR A 481 5.57 -3.33 7.08
C THR A 481 6.13 -4.49 7.90
N ASP A 482 6.19 -5.69 7.33
CA ASP A 482 6.94 -6.80 7.88
C ASP A 482 8.40 -6.67 7.43
N TYR A 483 9.28 -6.22 8.32
CA TYR A 483 10.71 -6.12 8.06
C TYR A 483 11.40 -7.50 7.98
N GLY A 484 10.65 -8.60 7.92
CA GLY A 484 11.15 -9.95 7.68
C GLY A 484 12.04 -10.47 8.82
N ILE A 485 11.87 -9.92 10.02
CA ILE A 485 12.64 -10.33 11.21
C ILE A 485 12.07 -11.63 11.78
N GLU A 486 10.83 -11.96 11.45
CA GLU A 486 10.22 -13.27 11.69
C GLU A 486 10.24 -14.09 10.39
N ASN A 487 10.72 -15.33 10.46
CA ASN A 487 10.72 -16.29 9.35
C ASN A 487 9.28 -16.73 9.04
N GLN A 488 8.45 -15.86 8.49
CA GLN A 488 7.17 -16.22 7.92
C GLN A 488 7.28 -16.04 6.40
N SER A 489 7.60 -17.14 5.72
CA SER A 489 7.07 -17.28 4.36
C SER A 489 5.56 -17.22 4.50
N GLN A 490 4.89 -16.30 3.82
CA GLN A 490 3.43 -16.20 3.83
C GLN A 490 2.84 -17.49 3.22
N GLN A 491 2.72 -18.52 4.04
CA GLN A 491 2.05 -19.77 3.74
C GLN A 491 0.59 -19.58 4.13
N PHE A 492 -0.29 -19.53 3.15
CA PHE A 492 -1.72 -19.55 3.37
C PHE A 492 -2.22 -20.98 3.21
N SER A 493 -3.02 -21.46 4.16
CA SER A 493 -3.70 -22.74 4.05
C SER A 493 -5.14 -22.50 3.59
N LEU A 494 -5.49 -23.06 2.43
CA LEU A 494 -6.88 -23.25 2.03
C LEU A 494 -7.46 -24.46 2.81
N PRO A 495 -8.77 -24.47 3.10
CA PRO A 495 -9.42 -25.59 3.80
C PRO A 495 -9.27 -26.93 3.08
#